data_AF-A0A536DQR2-F1
#
_entry.id   AF-A0A536DQR2-F1
#
_cell.length_a   1.000
_cell.length_b   1.000
_cell.length_c   1.000
_cell.angle_alpha   90.00
_cell.angle_beta   90.00
_cell.angle_gamma   90.00
#
_symmetry.space_group_name_H-M   'P 1'
#
loop_
_entity.id
_entity.type
_entity.pdbx_description
1 polymer ?
#
loop_
_entity_poly.entity_id
_entity_poly.type
_entity_poly.pdbx_seq_one_letter_code
_entity_poly.pdbx_strand_id
1 'polypeptide(L)'
;MSPVTAASPSAAAAASPVANPAASPAASPAASPVAGTGTAPAAAATDSGCPNQPAAAGAKALKVGLVTDVGKVDDKSFNQSAWEGVQCAQKNLNATVKFIETTDPKDYGKNIDQFAQDGYDVIITVGFALGDDTIAEAKKYPNIKFAGVDQFQGDTVANLAGLVFDEDKAGYLAGYLAGSISKSGTIGQVLGTPIVPPVEKYGLGYINGAKAAKSSIKVLSACHPGGLAKGFTDPGWGNDTATQEMSQNADIIFTAGGQTGNGGLLAVASKGGTVLGIGVDTDQYLSLPEASSILVSSAMKLITPGVFGIVKSVQDGSFKAGNVTGAVGLAPYHDLASKVPADVQAKMTQVTADVVAGTIKTGWTQPTANCPQG
;
A
#
# COMPACT_ATOMS: atom_id res chain seq x y z
N MET A 1 34.39 21.29 50.92
CA MET A 1 34.12 21.54 52.36
C MET A 1 33.05 22.61 52.45
N SER A 2 32.04 22.43 53.30
CA SER A 2 31.02 23.47 53.61
C SER A 2 31.54 24.43 54.69
N PRO A 3 30.96 25.63 54.87
CA PRO A 3 29.81 25.83 55.79
C PRO A 3 28.61 26.57 55.11
N VAL A 4 27.35 26.64 55.58
CA VAL A 4 26.67 26.55 56.91
C VAL A 4 26.71 27.89 57.71
N THR A 5 25.64 28.57 58.19
CA THR A 5 24.15 28.50 58.04
C THR A 5 23.46 29.78 58.60
N ALA A 6 22.26 30.11 58.09
CA ALA A 6 21.03 30.62 58.76
C ALA A 6 20.95 31.91 59.64
N ALA A 7 19.99 32.81 59.28
CA ALA A 7 19.09 33.66 60.12
C ALA A 7 18.14 34.48 59.16
N SER A 8 16.84 34.80 59.35
CA SER A 8 15.76 34.60 60.36
C SER A 8 15.70 35.54 61.59
N PRO A 9 14.50 35.93 62.12
CA PRO A 9 13.15 36.12 61.50
C PRO A 9 12.34 37.35 62.03
N SER A 10 11.10 37.61 61.55
CA SER A 10 10.03 38.29 62.35
C SER A 10 8.58 38.15 61.81
N ALA A 11 7.65 37.79 62.71
CA ALA A 11 6.19 38.03 62.88
C ALA A 11 5.29 38.52 61.70
N ALA A 12 4.09 37.96 61.39
CA ALA A 12 2.86 37.68 62.19
C ALA A 12 1.98 38.94 62.46
N ALA A 13 0.64 38.99 62.33
CA ALA A 13 -0.45 38.09 61.85
C ALA A 13 -1.68 38.97 61.38
N ALA A 14 -2.98 38.61 61.23
CA ALA A 14 -3.82 37.44 61.57
C ALA A 14 -5.19 37.36 60.81
N ALA A 15 -5.82 36.18 60.83
CA ALA A 15 -7.25 35.78 60.80
C ALA A 15 -8.43 36.69 60.33
N SER A 16 -9.15 36.24 59.27
CA SER A 16 -10.55 35.69 59.27
C SER A 16 -11.78 36.45 59.87
N PRO A 17 -13.06 36.13 59.50
CA PRO A 17 -13.63 35.51 58.26
C PRO A 17 -15.06 36.02 57.82
N VAL A 18 -15.68 35.34 56.84
CA VAL A 18 -17.13 35.27 56.46
C VAL A 18 -17.87 36.51 55.90
N ALA A 19 -18.37 36.40 54.65
CA ALA A 19 -19.78 36.67 54.27
C ALA A 19 -20.10 36.27 52.81
N ASN A 20 -21.16 35.48 52.58
CA ASN A 20 -21.86 35.27 51.30
C ASN A 20 -23.24 34.63 51.62
N PRO A 21 -24.39 35.15 51.14
CA PRO A 21 -25.16 34.38 50.13
C PRO A 21 -26.11 35.19 49.19
N ALA A 22 -26.17 34.80 47.91
CA ALA A 22 -27.38 34.73 47.04
C ALA A 22 -26.95 34.18 45.65
N ALA A 23 -27.39 33.01 45.14
CA ALA A 23 -28.74 32.63 44.69
C ALA A 23 -29.15 33.36 43.37
N SER A 24 -28.84 32.80 42.18
CA SER A 24 -29.65 31.83 41.38
C SER A 24 -30.30 32.55 40.16
N PRO A 25 -30.87 31.88 39.13
CA PRO A 25 -30.87 30.45 38.72
C PRO A 25 -29.92 30.20 37.51
N ALA A 26 -29.45 29.00 37.15
CA ALA A 26 -30.05 27.67 36.99
C ALA A 26 -30.97 27.54 35.74
N ALA A 27 -30.45 26.99 34.63
CA ALA A 27 -31.22 26.65 33.43
C ALA A 27 -30.60 25.49 32.63
N SER A 28 -31.02 24.26 32.94
CA SER A 28 -31.00 23.09 32.04
C SER A 28 -32.04 22.09 32.57
N PRO A 29 -33.06 21.76 31.76
CA PRO A 29 -33.08 20.50 31.02
C PRO A 29 -33.49 20.75 29.53
N ALA A 30 -33.64 19.78 28.62
CA ALA A 30 -33.86 18.33 28.77
C ALA A 30 -33.18 17.50 27.66
N ALA A 31 -33.43 16.19 27.64
CA ALA A 31 -32.67 15.22 26.84
C ALA A 31 -33.54 14.39 25.88
N SER A 32 -32.88 13.86 24.84
CA SER A 32 -33.26 12.67 24.05
C SER A 32 -34.49 12.79 23.12
N PRO A 33 -34.63 11.88 22.12
CA PRO A 33 -33.57 11.35 21.25
C PRO A 33 -33.96 11.39 19.76
N VAL A 34 -32.97 11.30 18.86
CA VAL A 34 -33.21 10.90 17.45
C VAL A 34 -32.26 9.77 17.10
N ALA A 35 -32.80 8.56 16.97
CA ALA A 35 -32.08 7.41 16.43
C ALA A 35 -32.03 7.53 14.91
N GLY A 36 -30.97 8.14 14.38
CA GLY A 36 -30.67 8.11 12.95
C GLY A 36 -29.86 6.86 12.61
N THR A 37 -30.48 5.87 11.94
CA THR A 37 -29.77 4.71 11.37
C THR A 37 -28.96 5.14 10.15
N GLY A 38 -27.85 5.83 10.40
CA GLY A 38 -26.88 6.22 9.39
C GLY A 38 -26.08 5.01 8.92
N THR A 39 -26.67 4.20 8.04
CA THR A 39 -25.95 3.17 7.28
C THR A 39 -24.71 3.81 6.67
N ALA A 40 -23.52 3.35 7.06
CA ALA A 40 -22.29 3.78 6.39
C ALA A 40 -22.46 3.46 4.90
N PRO A 41 -22.31 4.44 3.99
CA PRO A 41 -22.58 4.20 2.58
C PRO A 41 -21.57 3.18 2.07
N ALA A 42 -22.04 1.96 1.80
CA ALA A 42 -21.28 0.97 1.06
C ALA A 42 -20.96 1.59 -0.30
N ALA A 43 -19.69 1.97 -0.48
CA ALA A 43 -19.26 2.64 -1.70
C ALA A 43 -19.50 1.69 -2.87
N ALA A 44 -20.46 2.04 -3.74
CA ALA A 44 -20.76 1.25 -4.91
C ALA A 44 -19.50 1.20 -5.79
N ALA A 45 -18.91 0.01 -5.92
CA ALA A 45 -17.66 -0.19 -6.62
C ALA A 45 -17.85 -0.02 -8.14
N THR A 46 -17.66 1.20 -8.63
CA THR A 46 -17.61 1.51 -10.06
C THR A 46 -16.41 2.41 -10.35
N ASP A 47 -15.57 1.97 -11.29
CA ASP A 47 -14.40 2.68 -11.87
C ASP A 47 -13.11 2.74 -11.03
N SER A 48 -12.24 1.75 -11.26
CA SER A 48 -10.75 1.80 -11.25
C SER A 48 -9.98 2.37 -10.03
N GLY A 49 -10.64 2.69 -8.92
CA GLY A 49 -9.97 3.36 -7.78
C GLY A 49 -9.51 4.79 -8.11
N CYS A 50 -10.02 5.36 -9.20
CA CYS A 50 -9.64 6.64 -9.77
C CYS A 50 -10.34 7.81 -9.05
N PRO A 51 -9.64 8.73 -8.37
CA PRO A 51 -10.30 9.81 -7.66
C PRO A 51 -11.00 10.79 -8.61
N ASN A 52 -12.32 10.93 -8.47
CA ASN A 52 -13.11 11.94 -9.19
C ASN A 52 -12.86 13.34 -8.58
N GLN A 53 -11.72 13.94 -8.94
CA GLN A 53 -11.26 15.24 -8.46
C GLN A 53 -10.77 16.08 -9.65
N PRO A 54 -11.67 16.80 -10.35
CA PRO A 54 -11.28 17.59 -11.52
C PRO A 54 -10.33 18.74 -11.20
N ALA A 55 -9.61 19.21 -12.23
CA ALA A 55 -8.80 20.42 -12.17
C ALA A 55 -9.62 21.66 -11.77
N ALA A 56 -8.97 22.61 -11.11
CA ALA A 56 -9.52 23.95 -10.93
C ALA A 56 -9.67 24.66 -12.29
N ALA A 57 -10.70 25.51 -12.43
CA ALA A 57 -10.93 26.27 -13.65
C ALA A 57 -9.73 27.17 -13.99
N GLY A 58 -9.16 27.01 -15.20
CA GLY A 58 -7.97 27.73 -15.64
C GLY A 58 -6.62 27.16 -15.18
N ALA A 59 -6.59 25.99 -14.52
CA ALA A 59 -5.34 25.33 -14.17
C ALA A 59 -4.50 24.95 -15.41
N LYS A 60 -3.17 24.96 -15.27
CA LYS A 60 -2.25 24.57 -16.34
C LYS A 60 -2.40 23.07 -16.65
N ALA A 61 -2.63 22.73 -17.91
CA ALA A 61 -2.48 21.36 -18.41
C ALA A 61 -1.01 20.92 -18.26
N LEU A 62 -0.77 19.83 -17.52
CA LEU A 62 0.58 19.28 -17.32
C LEU A 62 0.93 18.27 -18.40
N LYS A 63 2.21 18.16 -18.74
CA LYS A 63 2.78 17.00 -19.44
C LYS A 63 3.34 16.02 -18.42
N VAL A 64 2.83 14.78 -18.41
CA VAL A 64 3.25 13.71 -17.48
C VAL A 64 3.83 12.53 -18.25
N GLY A 65 5.10 12.23 -18.00
CA GLY A 65 5.80 11.04 -18.51
C GLY A 65 5.82 9.94 -17.44
N LEU A 66 5.76 8.68 -17.86
CA LEU A 66 5.93 7.52 -16.97
C LEU A 66 7.03 6.60 -17.52
N VAL A 67 7.98 6.20 -16.68
CA VAL A 67 9.02 5.21 -17.02
C VAL A 67 8.86 3.99 -16.11
N THR A 68 8.66 2.81 -16.68
CA THR A 68 8.64 1.56 -15.91
C THR A 68 10.04 0.99 -15.69
N ASP A 69 10.14 0.11 -14.70
CA ASP A 69 11.12 -1.00 -14.63
C ASP A 69 10.99 -1.90 -15.88
N VAL A 70 11.62 -3.08 -15.88
CA VAL A 70 11.45 -4.12 -16.91
C VAL A 70 10.02 -4.70 -17.01
N GLY A 71 9.09 -4.20 -16.21
CA GLY A 71 7.66 -4.54 -16.22
C GLY A 71 6.90 -3.98 -17.43
N LYS A 72 5.57 -4.06 -17.36
CA LYS A 72 4.65 -3.67 -18.45
C LYS A 72 3.43 -2.93 -17.92
N VAL A 73 2.98 -1.90 -18.63
CA VAL A 73 1.83 -1.07 -18.19
C VAL A 73 0.49 -1.82 -18.24
N ASP A 74 0.50 -3.09 -18.67
CA ASP A 74 -0.62 -4.02 -18.61
C ASP A 74 -0.31 -5.28 -17.76
N ASP A 75 0.62 -5.20 -16.79
CA ASP A 75 0.98 -6.33 -15.91
C ASP A 75 -0.13 -6.82 -14.96
N LYS A 76 -1.35 -6.25 -15.04
CA LYS A 76 -2.52 -6.53 -14.19
C LYS A 76 -2.26 -6.30 -12.69
N SER A 77 -1.25 -5.50 -12.36
CA SER A 77 -0.67 -5.39 -11.02
C SER A 77 0.02 -4.02 -10.85
N PHE A 78 1.26 -4.00 -10.37
CA PHE A 78 2.02 -2.81 -9.96
C PHE A 78 2.16 -1.73 -11.04
N ASN A 79 2.68 -2.06 -12.23
CA ASN A 79 2.97 -1.07 -13.26
C ASN A 79 1.69 -0.55 -13.92
N GLN A 80 0.69 -1.42 -14.11
CA GLN A 80 -0.63 -1.01 -14.59
C GLN A 80 -1.27 0.00 -13.63
N SER A 81 -1.21 -0.22 -12.32
CA SER A 81 -1.79 0.71 -11.33
C SER A 81 -1.14 2.11 -11.37
N ALA A 82 0.17 2.18 -11.62
CA ALA A 82 0.88 3.45 -11.78
C ALA A 82 0.46 4.18 -13.07
N TRP A 83 0.28 3.43 -14.17
CA TRP A 83 -0.20 4.00 -15.44
C TRP A 83 -1.66 4.44 -15.36
N GLU A 84 -2.55 3.67 -14.72
CA GLU A 84 -3.92 4.07 -14.42
C GLU A 84 -3.97 5.37 -13.59
N GLY A 85 -3.07 5.55 -12.61
CA GLY A 85 -2.94 6.80 -11.86
C GLY A 85 -2.56 8.02 -12.72
N VAL A 86 -1.75 7.80 -13.77
CA VAL A 86 -1.43 8.82 -14.78
C VAL A 86 -2.62 9.06 -15.73
N GLN A 87 -3.36 8.02 -16.11
CA GLN A 87 -4.60 8.16 -16.90
C GLN A 87 -5.71 8.87 -16.10
N CYS A 88 -5.77 8.72 -14.78
CA CYS A 88 -6.62 9.53 -13.91
C CYS A 88 -6.26 11.02 -13.99
N ALA A 89 -4.99 11.37 -14.11
CA ALA A 89 -4.56 12.75 -14.35
C ALA A 89 -4.92 13.25 -15.75
N GLN A 90 -4.86 12.40 -16.79
CA GLN A 90 -5.38 12.74 -18.11
C GLN A 90 -6.89 13.06 -18.05
N LYS A 91 -7.68 12.16 -17.46
CA LYS A 91 -9.15 12.22 -17.37
C LYS A 91 -9.67 13.40 -16.54
N ASN A 92 -9.08 13.65 -15.36
CA ASN A 92 -9.59 14.65 -14.42
C ASN A 92 -8.83 15.99 -14.47
N LEU A 93 -7.53 15.97 -14.78
CA LEU A 93 -6.65 17.15 -14.69
C LEU A 93 -6.30 17.76 -16.05
N ASN A 94 -6.84 17.20 -17.15
CA ASN A 94 -6.52 17.57 -18.54
C ASN A 94 -5.02 17.47 -18.85
N ALA A 95 -4.34 16.47 -18.28
CA ALA A 95 -2.92 16.24 -18.50
C ALA A 95 -2.65 15.56 -19.86
N THR A 96 -1.58 15.95 -20.55
CA THR A 96 -1.03 15.20 -21.68
C THR A 96 -0.10 14.11 -21.15
N VAL A 97 -0.36 12.85 -21.50
CA VAL A 97 0.34 11.70 -20.90
C VAL A 97 1.04 10.82 -21.94
N LYS A 98 2.17 10.25 -21.55
CA LYS A 98 2.88 9.17 -22.28
C LYS A 98 3.60 8.26 -21.29
N PHE A 99 3.94 7.05 -21.72
CA PHE A 99 4.85 6.15 -21.02
C PHE A 99 6.02 5.70 -21.92
N ILE A 100 7.09 5.24 -21.29
CA ILE A 100 8.17 4.44 -21.88
C ILE A 100 8.28 3.18 -21.02
N GLU A 101 8.19 2.00 -21.65
CA GLU A 101 8.51 0.76 -20.97
C GLU A 101 9.99 0.45 -21.12
N THR A 102 10.72 0.30 -20.01
CA THR A 102 12.12 -0.10 -20.08
C THR A 102 12.23 -1.60 -20.42
N THR A 103 13.25 -1.98 -21.18
CA THR A 103 13.54 -3.39 -21.54
C THR A 103 14.88 -3.90 -21.02
N ASP A 104 15.79 -3.00 -20.65
CA ASP A 104 17.10 -3.29 -20.07
C ASP A 104 17.39 -2.22 -18.99
N PRO A 105 17.73 -2.61 -17.74
CA PRO A 105 17.97 -1.66 -16.65
C PRO A 105 18.98 -0.55 -16.96
N LYS A 106 19.94 -0.77 -17.86
CA LYS A 106 20.93 0.26 -18.26
C LYS A 106 20.30 1.50 -18.93
N ASP A 107 19.06 1.38 -19.41
CA ASP A 107 18.35 2.43 -20.15
C ASP A 107 17.46 3.31 -19.26
N TYR A 108 17.38 3.09 -17.93
CA TYR A 108 16.54 3.89 -17.01
C TYR A 108 16.81 5.41 -17.12
N GLY A 109 18.03 5.86 -16.80
CA GLY A 109 18.39 7.28 -16.86
C GLY A 109 18.15 7.89 -18.26
N LYS A 110 18.37 7.13 -19.33
CA LYS A 110 18.08 7.55 -20.72
C LYS A 110 16.59 7.73 -21.00
N ASN A 111 15.76 6.81 -20.50
CA ASN A 111 14.30 6.87 -20.68
C ASN A 111 13.68 8.01 -19.85
N ILE A 112 14.26 8.31 -18.69
CA ILE A 112 13.89 9.46 -17.85
C ILE A 112 14.34 10.78 -18.51
N ASP A 113 15.60 10.84 -18.97
CA ASP A 113 16.19 11.97 -19.69
C ASP A 113 15.41 12.35 -20.96
N GLN A 114 14.90 11.38 -21.72
CA GLN A 114 14.04 11.64 -22.89
C GLN A 114 12.81 12.49 -22.53
N PHE A 115 12.10 12.17 -21.44
CA PHE A 115 10.97 12.99 -20.99
C PHE A 115 11.41 14.37 -20.48
N ALA A 116 12.60 14.48 -19.90
CA ALA A 116 13.14 15.76 -19.46
C ALA A 116 13.51 16.67 -20.65
N GLN A 117 14.19 16.13 -21.66
CA GLN A 117 14.52 16.83 -22.91
C GLN A 117 13.26 17.22 -23.71
N ASP A 118 12.26 16.33 -23.79
CA ASP A 118 10.97 16.64 -24.40
C ASP A 118 10.15 17.70 -23.62
N GLY A 119 10.63 18.19 -22.47
CA GLY A 119 10.01 19.25 -21.69
C GLY A 119 8.70 18.83 -21.04
N TYR A 120 8.70 17.73 -20.29
CA TYR A 120 7.57 17.31 -19.45
C TYR A 120 7.60 18.04 -18.08
N ASP A 121 6.42 18.26 -17.50
CA ASP A 121 6.29 18.92 -16.19
C ASP A 121 6.53 17.95 -15.03
N VAL A 122 6.06 16.71 -15.21
CA VAL A 122 6.13 15.63 -14.23
C VAL A 122 6.68 14.37 -14.88
N ILE A 123 7.60 13.67 -14.20
CA ILE A 123 8.08 12.34 -14.58
C ILE A 123 7.82 11.37 -13.42
N ILE A 124 7.02 10.35 -13.69
CA ILE A 124 6.76 9.22 -12.79
C ILE A 124 7.73 8.10 -13.13
N THR A 125 8.42 7.53 -12.15
CA THR A 125 9.27 6.34 -12.34
C THR A 125 8.72 5.21 -11.47
N VAL A 126 8.63 4.00 -12.02
CA VAL A 126 7.80 2.93 -11.44
C VAL A 126 8.63 1.70 -11.18
N GLY A 127 8.96 1.46 -9.91
CA GLY A 127 9.75 0.33 -9.45
C GLY A 127 10.97 0.75 -8.64
N PHE A 128 11.34 -0.08 -7.65
CA PHE A 128 12.49 0.12 -6.77
C PHE A 128 13.82 0.25 -7.56
N ALA A 129 13.97 -0.48 -8.67
CA ALA A 129 15.21 -0.54 -9.44
C ALA A 129 15.65 0.80 -10.05
N LEU A 130 14.73 1.75 -10.24
CA LEU A 130 15.01 3.05 -10.87
C LEU A 130 15.37 4.14 -9.83
N GLY A 131 15.49 3.81 -8.55
CA GLY A 131 15.69 4.79 -7.47
C GLY A 131 16.89 5.71 -7.70
N ASP A 132 18.06 5.14 -8.00
CA ASP A 132 19.29 5.91 -8.18
C ASP A 132 19.27 6.78 -9.45
N ASP A 133 18.81 6.25 -10.60
CA ASP A 133 18.59 7.02 -11.83
C ASP A 133 17.58 8.16 -11.62
N THR A 134 16.48 7.89 -10.91
CA THR A 134 15.45 8.90 -10.61
C THR A 134 16.02 10.00 -9.73
N ILE A 135 16.84 9.66 -8.74
CA ILE A 135 17.53 10.63 -7.87
C ILE A 135 18.57 11.44 -8.66
N ALA A 136 19.30 10.82 -9.59
CA ALA A 136 20.29 11.50 -10.45
C ALA A 136 19.62 12.48 -11.42
N GLU A 137 18.58 12.04 -12.13
CA GLU A 137 17.85 12.86 -13.10
C GLU A 137 17.02 13.97 -12.41
N ALA A 138 16.48 13.72 -11.20
CA ALA A 138 15.84 14.76 -10.40
C ALA A 138 16.82 15.89 -10.03
N LYS A 139 18.05 15.54 -9.63
CA LYS A 139 19.13 16.53 -9.33
C LYS A 139 19.59 17.29 -10.58
N LYS A 140 19.56 16.64 -11.75
CA LYS A 140 19.92 17.22 -13.06
C LYS A 140 18.84 18.17 -13.60
N TYR A 141 17.56 17.91 -13.32
CA TYR A 141 16.41 18.69 -13.81
C TYR A 141 15.54 19.29 -12.67
N PRO A 142 16.06 20.25 -11.88
CA PRO A 142 15.36 20.80 -10.69
C PRO A 142 14.00 21.44 -10.97
N ASN A 143 13.78 21.93 -12.20
CA ASN A 143 12.51 22.54 -12.62
C ASN A 143 11.39 21.51 -12.78
N ILE A 144 11.71 20.31 -13.27
CA ILE A 144 10.77 19.19 -13.45
C ILE A 144 10.42 18.60 -12.08
N LYS A 145 9.23 18.02 -11.92
CA LYS A 145 8.82 17.31 -10.70
C LYS A 145 8.87 15.80 -10.94
N PHE A 146 9.42 15.06 -9.99
CA PHE A 146 9.62 13.62 -10.10
C PHE A 146 8.82 12.89 -9.02
N ALA A 147 8.34 11.70 -9.33
CA ALA A 147 7.71 10.81 -8.35
C ALA A 147 8.12 9.36 -8.60
N GLY A 148 8.84 8.76 -7.65
CA GLY A 148 9.26 7.36 -7.70
C GLY A 148 8.31 6.46 -6.93
N VAL A 149 7.69 5.48 -7.59
CA VAL A 149 6.83 4.46 -6.96
C VAL A 149 7.69 3.30 -6.47
N ASP A 150 7.51 2.88 -5.22
CA ASP A 150 8.38 1.95 -4.46
C ASP A 150 9.82 2.45 -4.23
N GLN A 151 10.06 3.76 -4.41
CA GLN A 151 11.36 4.38 -4.20
C GLN A 151 11.35 5.25 -2.94
N PHE A 152 12.25 4.93 -2.01
CA PHE A 152 12.48 5.76 -0.83
C PHE A 152 13.73 6.62 -1.01
N GLN A 153 13.68 7.85 -0.50
CA GLN A 153 14.81 8.75 -0.39
C GLN A 153 15.45 8.64 1.00
N GLY A 154 16.77 8.57 1.06
CA GLY A 154 17.53 8.80 2.30
C GLY A 154 17.63 10.30 2.58
N ASP A 155 18.31 11.03 1.69
CA ASP A 155 18.29 12.50 1.65
C ASP A 155 17.17 13.01 0.74
N THR A 156 16.40 14.01 1.20
CA THR A 156 15.30 14.59 0.42
C THR A 156 15.82 15.47 -0.73
N VAL A 157 15.46 15.12 -1.97
CA VAL A 157 15.72 15.92 -3.17
C VAL A 157 14.51 16.81 -3.45
N ALA A 158 14.71 18.13 -3.50
CA ALA A 158 13.65 19.15 -3.40
C ALA A 158 12.55 19.13 -4.48
N ASN A 159 12.72 18.37 -5.56
CA ASN A 159 11.77 18.18 -6.65
C ASN A 159 11.30 16.72 -6.83
N LEU A 160 11.64 15.81 -5.91
CA LEU A 160 11.31 14.38 -5.96
C LEU A 160 10.44 13.95 -4.78
N ALA A 161 9.31 13.30 -5.09
CA ALA A 161 8.51 12.55 -4.13
C ALA A 161 8.85 11.05 -4.22
N GLY A 162 9.02 10.38 -3.08
CA GLY A 162 9.09 8.91 -3.00
C GLY A 162 7.75 8.37 -2.56
N LEU A 163 6.96 7.77 -3.45
CA LEU A 163 5.70 7.12 -3.12
C LEU A 163 5.98 5.72 -2.58
N VAL A 164 6.00 5.62 -1.25
CA VAL A 164 6.33 4.42 -0.48
C VAL A 164 5.09 3.89 0.23
N PHE A 165 5.05 2.61 0.56
CA PHE A 165 3.89 1.99 1.21
C PHE A 165 4.28 1.27 2.51
N ASP A 166 3.28 0.83 3.26
CA ASP A 166 3.43 -0.08 4.40
C ASP A 166 2.99 -1.49 3.98
N GLU A 167 3.72 -2.12 3.06
CA GLU A 167 3.35 -3.43 2.48
C GLU A 167 3.21 -4.55 3.52
N ASP A 168 3.92 -4.43 4.64
CA ASP A 168 3.84 -5.33 5.79
C ASP A 168 2.47 -5.27 6.47
N LYS A 169 1.76 -4.14 6.40
CA LYS A 169 0.36 -4.02 6.85
C LYS A 169 -0.59 -4.74 5.90
N ALA A 170 -0.45 -4.55 4.59
CA ALA A 170 -1.27 -5.26 3.59
C ALA A 170 -1.05 -6.79 3.64
N GLY A 171 0.23 -7.21 3.73
CA GLY A 171 0.61 -8.60 3.95
C GLY A 171 0.00 -9.16 5.23
N TYR A 172 0.08 -8.45 6.36
CA TYR A 172 -0.53 -8.88 7.62
C TYR A 172 -2.05 -9.07 7.52
N LEU A 173 -2.77 -8.18 6.83
CA LEU A 173 -4.22 -8.33 6.65
C LEU A 173 -4.55 -9.53 5.74
N ALA A 174 -3.81 -9.74 4.66
CA ALA A 174 -3.96 -10.92 3.80
C ALA A 174 -3.65 -12.23 4.55
N GLY A 175 -2.61 -12.21 5.38
CA GLY A 175 -2.22 -13.32 6.23
C GLY A 175 -3.28 -13.66 7.28
N TYR A 176 -3.81 -12.64 7.96
CA TYR A 176 -4.85 -12.83 8.97
C TYR A 176 -6.12 -13.43 8.35
N LEU A 177 -6.56 -12.89 7.20
CA LEU A 177 -7.69 -13.43 6.44
C LEU A 177 -7.47 -14.91 6.07
N ALA A 178 -6.29 -15.24 5.51
CA ALA A 178 -5.95 -16.60 5.13
C ALA A 178 -5.90 -17.56 6.33
N GLY A 179 -5.22 -17.16 7.41
CA GLY A 179 -5.14 -17.94 8.66
C GLY A 179 -6.49 -18.17 9.32
N SER A 180 -7.42 -17.22 9.22
CA SER A 180 -8.80 -17.34 9.73
C SER A 180 -9.69 -18.29 8.91
N ILE A 181 -9.51 -18.38 7.59
CA ILE A 181 -10.41 -19.18 6.72
C ILE A 181 -9.80 -20.50 6.21
N SER A 182 -8.49 -20.73 6.38
CA SER A 182 -7.82 -21.98 6.02
C SER A 182 -8.33 -23.18 6.82
N LYS A 183 -8.79 -24.19 6.09
CA LYS A 183 -9.33 -25.46 6.59
C LYS A 183 -8.24 -26.50 6.74
N SER A 184 -7.28 -26.56 5.80
CA SER A 184 -6.15 -27.50 5.84
C SER A 184 -5.16 -27.18 6.96
N GLY A 185 -5.08 -25.91 7.38
CA GLY A 185 -4.07 -25.43 8.32
C GLY A 185 -2.71 -25.16 7.68
N THR A 186 -2.60 -25.27 6.35
CA THR A 186 -1.44 -24.88 5.56
C THR A 186 -1.87 -23.87 4.50
N ILE A 187 -1.12 -22.79 4.38
CA ILE A 187 -1.27 -21.77 3.33
C ILE A 187 0.09 -21.58 2.65
N GLY A 188 0.11 -20.95 1.48
CA GLY A 188 1.31 -20.72 0.68
C GLY A 188 1.50 -19.25 0.28
N GLN A 189 2.72 -18.89 -0.08
CA GLN A 189 3.00 -17.59 -0.69
C GLN A 189 4.09 -17.66 -1.77
N VAL A 190 3.71 -17.20 -2.96
CA VAL A 190 4.57 -17.14 -4.15
C VAL A 190 4.97 -15.69 -4.39
N LEU A 191 6.21 -15.38 -4.02
CA LEU A 191 6.75 -14.03 -3.94
C LEU A 191 7.72 -13.74 -5.09
N GLY A 192 7.90 -12.46 -5.41
CA GLY A 192 8.94 -11.98 -6.32
C GLY A 192 10.35 -12.17 -5.75
N THR A 193 11.33 -11.42 -6.28
CA THR A 193 12.72 -11.54 -5.80
C THR A 193 12.90 -10.86 -4.42
N PRO A 194 13.55 -11.50 -3.43
CA PRO A 194 13.60 -11.00 -2.06
C PRO A 194 14.56 -9.81 -1.87
N ILE A 195 15.33 -9.45 -2.89
CA ILE A 195 16.21 -8.26 -2.88
C ILE A 195 15.46 -6.92 -2.98
N VAL A 196 14.12 -6.96 -3.12
CA VAL A 196 13.23 -5.79 -3.17
C VAL A 196 12.47 -5.70 -1.84
N PRO A 197 12.74 -4.70 -0.97
CA PRO A 197 12.17 -4.65 0.38
C PRO A 197 10.64 -4.75 0.50
N PRO A 198 9.82 -4.19 -0.42
CA PRO A 198 8.38 -4.48 -0.50
C PRO A 198 8.00 -5.96 -0.48
N VAL A 199 8.80 -6.85 -1.10
CA VAL A 199 8.55 -8.29 -1.15
C VAL A 199 8.78 -8.94 0.22
N GLU A 200 9.88 -8.57 0.91
CA GLU A 200 10.14 -9.05 2.27
C GLU A 200 9.06 -8.58 3.25
N LYS A 201 8.65 -7.30 3.16
CA LYS A 201 7.55 -6.72 3.94
C LYS A 201 6.26 -7.52 3.77
N TYR A 202 5.80 -7.69 2.53
CA TYR A 202 4.58 -8.45 2.22
C TYR A 202 4.64 -9.85 2.84
N GLY A 203 5.73 -10.60 2.59
CA GLY A 203 5.85 -11.99 3.02
C GLY A 203 5.96 -12.16 4.54
N LEU A 204 6.69 -11.29 5.22
CA LEU A 204 6.80 -11.28 6.68
C LEU A 204 5.48 -10.87 7.34
N GLY A 205 4.80 -9.86 6.77
CA GLY A 205 3.45 -9.47 7.16
C GLY A 205 2.49 -10.66 7.09
N TYR A 206 2.45 -11.34 5.94
CA TYR A 206 1.59 -12.51 5.70
C TYR A 206 1.79 -13.62 6.73
N ILE A 207 3.05 -13.99 7.01
CA ILE A 207 3.39 -14.99 8.03
C ILE A 207 2.88 -14.58 9.42
N ASN A 208 3.12 -13.34 9.83
CA ASN A 208 2.77 -12.87 11.17
C ASN A 208 1.27 -12.65 11.34
N GLY A 209 0.58 -12.17 10.30
CA GLY A 209 -0.88 -12.06 10.27
C GLY A 209 -1.56 -13.44 10.38
N ALA A 210 -1.09 -14.41 9.60
CA ALA A 210 -1.62 -15.77 9.63
C ALA A 210 -1.44 -16.43 11.00
N LYS A 211 -0.24 -16.31 11.61
CA LYS A 211 0.03 -16.82 12.96
C LYS A 211 -0.77 -16.10 14.05
N ALA A 212 -1.09 -14.82 13.87
CA ALA A 212 -1.96 -14.06 14.77
C ALA A 212 -3.46 -14.43 14.65
N ALA A 213 -3.89 -14.93 13.49
CA ALA A 213 -5.22 -15.53 13.31
C ALA A 213 -5.28 -16.97 13.85
N LYS A 214 -4.24 -17.77 13.61
CA LYS A 214 -4.17 -19.19 13.92
C LYS A 214 -2.72 -19.61 14.19
N SER A 215 -2.32 -19.69 15.45
CA SER A 215 -0.92 -19.90 15.86
C SER A 215 -0.30 -21.24 15.43
N SER A 216 -1.11 -22.21 15.00
CA SER A 216 -0.70 -23.49 14.44
C SER A 216 -0.69 -23.56 12.92
N ILE A 217 -0.91 -22.44 12.21
CA ILE A 217 -0.85 -22.38 10.75
C ILE A 217 0.59 -22.62 10.25
N LYS A 218 0.73 -23.42 9.19
CA LYS A 218 1.98 -23.55 8.42
C LYS A 218 1.93 -22.62 7.22
N VAL A 219 3.01 -21.86 6.95
CA VAL A 219 3.09 -20.95 5.81
C VAL A 219 4.22 -21.38 4.89
N LEU A 220 3.88 -22.13 3.84
CA LEU A 220 4.81 -22.34 2.73
C LEU A 220 5.19 -20.98 2.15
N SER A 221 6.46 -20.78 1.81
CA SER A 221 6.97 -19.48 1.39
C SER A 221 8.10 -19.66 0.39
N ALA A 222 7.89 -19.18 -0.83
CA ALA A 222 8.86 -19.24 -1.92
C ALA A 222 9.03 -17.87 -2.59
N CYS A 223 10.26 -17.49 -2.87
CA CYS A 223 10.60 -16.23 -3.55
C CYS A 223 11.38 -16.53 -4.82
N HIS A 224 11.13 -15.76 -5.89
CA HIS A 224 11.75 -16.01 -7.19
C HIS A 224 13.29 -15.84 -7.11
N PRO A 225 14.10 -16.84 -7.53
CA PRO A 225 15.54 -16.85 -7.31
C PRO A 225 16.34 -15.92 -8.23
N GLY A 226 15.79 -15.54 -9.39
CA GLY A 226 16.38 -14.51 -10.25
C GLY A 226 16.18 -13.10 -9.71
N GLY A 227 17.14 -12.21 -9.95
CA GLY A 227 17.11 -10.80 -9.53
C GLY A 227 16.15 -9.91 -10.34
N LEU A 228 16.30 -8.59 -10.19
CA LEU A 228 15.37 -7.54 -10.68
C LEU A 228 14.84 -7.78 -12.10
N ALA A 229 15.73 -8.05 -13.07
CA ALA A 229 15.39 -8.25 -14.48
C ALA A 229 14.46 -9.45 -14.77
N LYS A 230 14.21 -10.33 -13.78
CA LYS A 230 13.43 -11.56 -13.96
C LYS A 230 12.45 -11.89 -12.80
N GLY A 231 12.70 -11.36 -11.60
CA GLY A 231 11.92 -11.64 -10.39
C GLY A 231 10.40 -11.46 -10.50
N PHE A 232 9.97 -10.51 -11.33
CA PHE A 232 8.57 -10.10 -11.51
C PHE A 232 7.99 -10.46 -12.89
N THR A 233 8.77 -11.21 -13.70
CA THR A 233 8.48 -11.52 -15.11
C THR A 233 8.66 -13.01 -15.42
N ASP A 234 8.35 -13.90 -14.46
CA ASP A 234 8.29 -15.35 -14.69
C ASP A 234 6.97 -16.00 -14.23
N PRO A 235 5.87 -15.85 -15.02
CA PRO A 235 4.63 -16.56 -14.74
C PRO A 235 4.77 -18.10 -14.78
N GLY A 236 5.81 -18.66 -15.41
CA GLY A 236 6.06 -20.10 -15.43
C GLY A 236 6.50 -20.60 -14.06
N TRP A 237 7.57 -20.00 -13.52
CA TRP A 237 8.06 -20.29 -12.17
C TRP A 237 6.96 -20.07 -11.12
N GLY A 238 6.17 -19.01 -11.25
CA GLY A 238 5.04 -18.77 -10.35
C GLY A 238 3.96 -19.86 -10.40
N ASN A 239 3.67 -20.39 -11.59
CA ASN A 239 2.69 -21.46 -11.78
C ASN A 239 3.15 -22.80 -11.19
N ASP A 240 4.41 -23.18 -11.46
CA ASP A 240 5.05 -24.38 -10.92
C ASP A 240 5.12 -24.32 -9.39
N THR A 241 5.52 -23.17 -8.84
CA THR A 241 5.66 -22.95 -7.39
C THR A 241 4.32 -23.02 -6.68
N ALA A 242 3.28 -22.33 -7.18
CA ALA A 242 1.92 -22.44 -6.62
C ALA A 242 1.38 -23.88 -6.71
N THR A 243 1.68 -24.59 -7.79
CA THR A 243 1.34 -26.03 -7.94
C THR A 243 2.08 -26.91 -6.92
N GLN A 244 3.34 -26.59 -6.60
CA GLN A 244 4.11 -27.27 -5.56
C GLN A 244 3.59 -26.96 -4.15
N GLU A 245 3.10 -25.75 -3.87
CA GLU A 245 2.50 -25.42 -2.58
C GLU A 245 1.13 -26.10 -2.40
N MET A 246 0.29 -26.10 -3.43
CA MET A 246 -0.98 -26.84 -3.42
C MET A 246 -0.79 -28.36 -3.25
N SER A 247 0.24 -28.96 -3.86
CA SER A 247 0.55 -30.38 -3.64
C SER A 247 1.04 -30.70 -2.22
N GLN A 248 1.50 -29.69 -1.48
CA GLN A 248 1.82 -29.74 -0.05
C GLN A 248 0.63 -29.35 0.85
N ASN A 249 -0.61 -29.44 0.33
CA ASN A 249 -1.87 -29.22 1.05
C ASN A 249 -2.13 -27.75 1.45
N ALA A 250 -1.52 -26.77 0.77
CA ALA A 250 -1.92 -25.38 0.91
C ALA A 250 -3.31 -25.13 0.30
N ASP A 251 -4.26 -24.62 1.08
CA ASP A 251 -5.64 -24.35 0.62
C ASP A 251 -5.93 -22.87 0.30
N ILE A 252 -4.96 -22.00 0.57
CA ILE A 252 -4.93 -20.59 0.16
C ILE A 252 -3.50 -20.24 -0.27
N ILE A 253 -3.34 -19.59 -1.42
CA ILE A 253 -2.05 -19.08 -1.92
C ILE A 253 -2.12 -17.55 -2.05
N PHE A 254 -1.20 -16.85 -1.40
CA PHE A 254 -0.94 -15.42 -1.65
C PHE A 254 0.13 -15.26 -2.73
N THR A 255 -0.01 -14.28 -3.62
CA THR A 255 0.97 -14.04 -4.68
C THR A 255 1.43 -12.59 -4.71
N ALA A 256 2.71 -12.31 -4.46
CA ALA A 256 3.26 -10.94 -4.46
C ALA A 256 4.53 -10.85 -5.33
N GLY A 257 4.33 -10.77 -6.65
CA GLY A 257 5.42 -10.81 -7.62
C GLY A 257 5.08 -10.34 -9.03
N GLY A 258 4.13 -9.41 -9.21
CA GLY A 258 3.74 -8.93 -10.54
C GLY A 258 3.30 -10.09 -11.47
N GLN A 259 3.86 -10.18 -12.68
CA GLN A 259 3.53 -11.24 -13.63
C GLN A 259 3.92 -12.64 -13.13
N THR A 260 4.99 -12.75 -12.34
CA THR A 260 5.33 -13.99 -11.61
C THR A 260 4.18 -14.41 -10.68
N GLY A 261 3.59 -13.44 -9.96
CA GLY A 261 2.43 -13.67 -9.10
C GLY A 261 1.19 -14.10 -9.88
N ASN A 262 0.88 -13.42 -10.99
CA ASN A 262 -0.24 -13.76 -11.87
C ASN A 262 -0.18 -15.22 -12.34
N GLY A 263 1.02 -15.74 -12.66
CA GLY A 263 1.24 -17.15 -13.02
C GLY A 263 0.81 -18.13 -11.93
N GLY A 264 1.05 -17.78 -10.66
CA GLY A 264 0.59 -18.52 -9.48
C GLY A 264 -0.93 -18.46 -9.29
N LEU A 265 -1.56 -17.29 -9.45
CA LEU A 265 -3.02 -17.15 -9.39
C LEU A 265 -3.73 -17.98 -10.47
N LEU A 266 -3.17 -18.01 -11.69
CA LEU A 266 -3.69 -18.85 -12.78
C LEU A 266 -3.51 -20.35 -12.48
N ALA A 267 -2.46 -20.76 -11.77
CA ALA A 267 -2.31 -22.13 -11.29
C ALA A 267 -3.41 -22.50 -10.28
N VAL A 268 -3.75 -21.60 -9.35
CA VAL A 268 -4.84 -21.79 -8.39
C VAL A 268 -6.19 -21.86 -9.11
N ALA A 269 -6.44 -20.96 -10.06
CA ALA A 269 -7.66 -20.96 -10.88
C ALA A 269 -7.85 -22.28 -11.63
N SER A 270 -6.77 -22.91 -12.12
CA SER A 270 -6.80 -24.23 -12.77
C SER A 270 -7.35 -25.36 -11.87
N LYS A 271 -7.44 -25.17 -10.54
CA LYS A 271 -8.00 -26.15 -9.59
C LYS A 271 -9.50 -25.96 -9.34
N GLY A 272 -10.18 -25.07 -10.08
CA GLY A 272 -11.64 -24.96 -10.10
C GLY A 272 -12.28 -24.56 -8.77
N GLY A 273 -11.68 -23.62 -8.03
CA GLY A 273 -12.25 -23.09 -6.79
C GLY A 273 -12.11 -24.00 -5.56
N THR A 274 -11.29 -25.05 -5.64
CA THR A 274 -10.95 -25.91 -4.48
C THR A 274 -9.90 -25.27 -3.56
N VAL A 275 -9.02 -24.43 -4.12
CA VAL A 275 -8.00 -23.61 -3.44
C VAL A 275 -8.33 -22.15 -3.71
N LEU A 276 -8.09 -21.26 -2.74
CA LEU A 276 -8.30 -19.82 -2.88
C LEU A 276 -7.00 -19.07 -3.19
N GLY A 277 -7.10 -17.92 -3.84
CA GLY A 277 -5.99 -17.00 -4.08
C GLY A 277 -6.17 -15.68 -3.33
N ILE A 278 -5.06 -15.01 -3.03
CA ILE A 278 -5.02 -13.60 -2.64
C ILE A 278 -4.03 -12.88 -3.58
N GLY A 279 -4.51 -11.87 -4.30
CA GLY A 279 -3.71 -11.06 -5.21
C GLY A 279 -2.89 -9.97 -4.51
N VAL A 280 -2.27 -9.08 -5.28
CA VAL A 280 -1.38 -8.00 -4.80
C VAL A 280 -1.53 -6.70 -5.61
N ASP A 281 -1.08 -5.60 -5.01
CA ASP A 281 -1.00 -4.24 -5.57
C ASP A 281 -2.36 -3.63 -5.89
N THR A 282 -3.12 -4.19 -6.82
CA THR A 282 -4.47 -3.75 -7.19
C THR A 282 -5.54 -4.77 -6.78
N ASP A 283 -6.80 -4.49 -7.09
CA ASP A 283 -7.89 -5.44 -6.95
C ASP A 283 -7.85 -6.43 -8.12
N GLN A 284 -7.12 -7.53 -7.94
CA GLN A 284 -6.87 -8.46 -9.05
C GLN A 284 -8.10 -9.24 -9.50
N TYR A 285 -9.22 -9.16 -8.77
CA TYR A 285 -10.53 -9.62 -9.25
C TYR A 285 -10.97 -8.85 -10.50
N LEU A 286 -10.60 -7.56 -10.59
CA LEU A 286 -10.91 -6.67 -11.70
C LEU A 286 -9.82 -6.66 -12.78
N SER A 287 -8.53 -6.70 -12.39
CA SER A 287 -7.42 -6.64 -13.34
C SER A 287 -7.03 -7.99 -13.96
N LEU A 288 -7.25 -9.10 -13.26
CA LEU A 288 -6.95 -10.47 -13.72
C LEU A 288 -8.23 -11.32 -13.68
N PRO A 289 -9.23 -11.05 -14.54
CA PRO A 289 -10.54 -11.69 -14.51
C PRO A 289 -10.48 -13.21 -14.70
N GLU A 290 -9.42 -13.75 -15.30
CA GLU A 290 -9.14 -15.19 -15.41
C GLU A 290 -8.93 -15.86 -14.03
N ALA A 291 -8.51 -15.10 -13.02
CA ALA A 291 -8.34 -15.55 -11.64
C ALA A 291 -9.49 -15.11 -10.70
N SER A 292 -10.42 -14.28 -11.15
CA SER A 292 -11.54 -13.74 -10.34
C SER A 292 -12.25 -14.79 -9.48
N SER A 293 -12.57 -15.95 -10.06
CA SER A 293 -13.28 -17.07 -9.41
C SER A 293 -12.59 -17.69 -8.18
N ILE A 294 -11.30 -17.42 -7.94
CA ILE A 294 -10.55 -17.92 -6.78
C ILE A 294 -10.08 -16.80 -5.83
N LEU A 295 -10.19 -15.53 -6.23
CA LEU A 295 -9.65 -14.39 -5.48
C LEU A 295 -10.55 -13.99 -4.31
N VAL A 296 -10.17 -14.39 -3.10
CA VAL A 296 -10.91 -14.04 -1.87
C VAL A 296 -10.58 -12.62 -1.38
N SER A 297 -9.47 -12.04 -1.82
CA SER A 297 -9.11 -10.62 -1.68
C SER A 297 -7.84 -10.32 -2.51
N SER A 298 -7.28 -9.12 -2.40
CA SER A 298 -5.94 -8.75 -2.87
C SER A 298 -5.28 -7.80 -1.86
N ALA A 299 -3.97 -7.96 -1.63
CA ALA A 299 -3.18 -7.17 -0.69
C ALA A 299 -2.73 -5.84 -1.34
N MET A 300 -3.64 -4.87 -1.37
CA MET A 300 -3.51 -3.67 -2.21
C MET A 300 -2.50 -2.64 -1.70
N LYS A 301 -1.76 -2.05 -2.64
CA LYS A 301 -1.14 -0.72 -2.54
C LYS A 301 -2.01 0.26 -3.32
N LEU A 302 -2.44 1.37 -2.73
CA LEU A 302 -3.28 2.34 -3.45
C LEU A 302 -2.43 3.28 -4.33
N ILE A 303 -1.75 2.68 -5.32
CA ILE A 303 -0.84 3.33 -6.29
C ILE A 303 -1.63 4.29 -7.18
N THR A 304 -2.75 3.85 -7.78
CA THR A 304 -3.59 4.65 -8.67
C THR A 304 -3.96 6.03 -8.06
N PRO A 305 -4.57 6.12 -6.86
CA PRO A 305 -4.84 7.41 -6.22
C PRO A 305 -3.58 8.11 -5.66
N GLY A 306 -2.52 7.37 -5.32
CA GLY A 306 -1.25 7.96 -4.86
C GLY A 306 -0.52 8.73 -5.96
N VAL A 307 -0.33 8.11 -7.13
CA VAL A 307 0.26 8.73 -8.32
C VAL A 307 -0.61 9.88 -8.80
N PHE A 308 -1.93 9.69 -8.87
CA PHE A 308 -2.88 10.77 -9.18
C PHE A 308 -2.74 11.95 -8.21
N GLY A 309 -2.71 11.70 -6.91
CA GLY A 309 -2.59 12.72 -5.87
C GLY A 309 -1.29 13.52 -5.96
N ILE A 310 -0.17 12.87 -6.31
CA ILE A 310 1.10 13.56 -6.53
C ILE A 310 1.03 14.45 -7.79
N VAL A 311 0.53 13.96 -8.92
CA VAL A 311 0.35 14.78 -10.13
C VAL A 311 -0.60 15.95 -9.87
N LYS A 312 -1.70 15.73 -9.14
CA LYS A 312 -2.62 16.79 -8.72
C LYS A 312 -1.91 17.83 -7.84
N SER A 313 -1.06 17.41 -6.90
CA SER A 313 -0.30 18.34 -6.06
C SER A 313 0.67 19.23 -6.85
N VAL A 314 1.17 18.77 -8.01
CA VAL A 314 1.96 19.63 -8.92
C VAL A 314 1.07 20.66 -9.61
N GLN A 315 -0.11 20.26 -10.12
CA GLN A 315 -1.03 21.19 -10.78
C GLN A 315 -1.60 22.24 -9.80
N ASP A 316 -1.92 21.82 -8.58
CA ASP A 316 -2.41 22.69 -7.50
C ASP A 316 -1.30 23.52 -6.83
N GLY A 317 -0.03 23.37 -7.25
CA GLY A 317 1.13 24.09 -6.68
C GLY A 317 1.48 23.71 -5.24
N SER A 318 0.95 22.59 -4.73
CA SER A 318 1.03 22.16 -3.32
C SER A 318 2.06 21.06 -3.05
N PHE A 319 2.70 20.52 -4.10
CA PHE A 319 3.68 19.43 -4.12
C PHE A 319 4.63 19.39 -2.91
N LYS A 320 4.91 18.17 -2.43
CA LYS A 320 5.85 17.88 -1.33
C LYS A 320 6.92 16.92 -1.82
N ALA A 321 8.17 17.30 -1.58
CA ALA A 321 9.33 16.43 -1.77
C ALA A 321 9.55 15.52 -0.55
N GLY A 322 10.39 14.50 -0.72
CA GLY A 322 10.68 13.49 0.29
C GLY A 322 9.73 12.29 0.20
N ASN A 323 9.69 11.46 1.24
CA ASN A 323 8.89 10.23 1.23
C ASN A 323 7.43 10.53 1.60
N VAL A 324 6.50 10.04 0.78
CA VAL A 324 5.05 10.16 0.94
C VAL A 324 4.48 8.76 1.08
N THR A 325 3.92 8.44 2.25
CA THR A 325 3.30 7.13 2.50
C THR A 325 1.95 7.04 1.78
N GLY A 326 1.88 6.20 0.75
CA GLY A 326 0.64 5.80 0.10
C GLY A 326 -0.19 4.85 0.97
N ALA A 327 -1.50 4.88 0.79
CA ALA A 327 -2.42 4.02 1.53
C ALA A 327 -2.32 2.56 1.06
N VAL A 328 -2.66 1.63 1.97
CA VAL A 328 -2.64 0.18 1.75
C VAL A 328 -3.90 -0.45 2.33
N GLY A 329 -4.27 -1.65 1.89
CA GLY A 329 -5.46 -2.34 2.42
C GLY A 329 -5.71 -3.71 1.81
N LEU A 330 -6.97 -4.15 1.91
CA LEU A 330 -7.48 -5.34 1.24
C LEU A 330 -8.58 -4.97 0.24
N ALA A 331 -8.59 -5.64 -0.90
CA ALA A 331 -9.72 -5.62 -1.82
C ALA A 331 -10.96 -6.29 -1.20
N PRO A 332 -12.18 -5.96 -1.68
CA PRO A 332 -13.40 -6.66 -1.27
C PRO A 332 -13.33 -8.17 -1.50
N TYR A 333 -14.21 -8.92 -0.81
CA TYR A 333 -14.31 -10.37 -0.98
C TYR A 333 -15.08 -10.80 -2.25
N HIS A 334 -15.68 -9.84 -2.97
CA HIS A 334 -16.49 -10.02 -4.18
C HIS A 334 -17.47 -11.22 -4.08
N ASP A 335 -17.59 -12.03 -5.12
CA ASP A 335 -18.43 -13.23 -5.18
C ASP A 335 -18.09 -14.27 -4.09
N LEU A 336 -16.87 -14.21 -3.53
CA LEU A 336 -16.38 -15.09 -2.48
C LEU A 336 -16.63 -14.56 -1.06
N ALA A 337 -17.39 -13.47 -0.88
CA ALA A 337 -17.87 -13.02 0.43
C ALA A 337 -18.59 -14.14 1.24
N SER A 338 -19.26 -15.06 0.54
CA SER A 338 -19.89 -16.25 1.13
C SER A 338 -18.91 -17.29 1.69
N LYS A 339 -17.62 -17.21 1.35
CA LYS A 339 -16.54 -18.08 1.86
C LYS A 339 -15.92 -17.54 3.15
N VAL A 340 -16.11 -16.25 3.46
CA VAL A 340 -15.56 -15.59 4.66
C VAL A 340 -16.65 -15.52 5.73
N PRO A 341 -16.55 -16.26 6.85
CA PRO A 341 -17.57 -16.24 7.91
C PRO A 341 -17.81 -14.83 8.47
N ALA A 342 -19.05 -14.51 8.86
CA ALA A 342 -19.43 -13.14 9.24
C ALA A 342 -18.68 -12.60 10.48
N ASP A 343 -18.30 -13.48 11.40
CA ASP A 343 -17.42 -13.19 12.53
C ASP A 343 -15.98 -12.88 12.09
N VAL A 344 -15.47 -13.59 11.06
CA VAL A 344 -14.18 -13.27 10.43
C VAL A 344 -14.27 -11.93 9.70
N GLN A 345 -15.35 -11.63 8.98
CA GLN A 345 -15.54 -10.32 8.32
C GLN A 345 -15.53 -9.18 9.36
N ALA A 346 -16.29 -9.31 10.43
CA ALA A 346 -16.31 -8.33 11.53
C ALA A 346 -14.94 -8.19 12.22
N LYS A 347 -14.22 -9.31 12.41
CA LYS A 347 -12.86 -9.30 12.96
C LYS A 347 -11.87 -8.61 12.03
N MET A 348 -11.98 -8.81 10.71
CA MET A 348 -11.14 -8.14 9.72
C MET A 348 -11.35 -6.63 9.72
N THR A 349 -12.56 -6.10 9.95
CA THR A 349 -12.80 -4.66 10.13
C THR A 349 -11.98 -4.10 11.29
N GLN A 350 -12.02 -4.76 12.46
CA GLN A 350 -11.26 -4.34 13.64
C GLN A 350 -9.74 -4.45 13.41
N VAL A 351 -9.27 -5.59 12.90
CA VAL A 351 -7.83 -5.82 12.64
C VAL A 351 -7.29 -4.85 11.59
N THR A 352 -8.08 -4.47 10.59
CA THR A 352 -7.70 -3.42 9.62
C THR A 352 -7.49 -2.08 10.31
N ALA A 353 -8.41 -1.65 11.17
CA ALA A 353 -8.27 -0.41 11.92
C ALA A 353 -7.02 -0.42 12.83
N ASP A 354 -6.79 -1.52 13.56
CA ASP A 354 -5.64 -1.68 14.46
C ASP A 354 -4.29 -1.72 13.74
N VAL A 355 -4.22 -2.39 12.58
CA VAL A 355 -3.00 -2.48 11.76
C VAL A 355 -2.70 -1.13 11.09
N VAL A 356 -3.71 -0.43 10.56
CA VAL A 356 -3.54 0.91 9.96
C VAL A 356 -3.09 1.92 11.02
N ALA A 357 -3.71 1.92 12.20
CA ALA A 357 -3.31 2.73 13.36
C ALA A 357 -1.97 2.32 13.98
N GLY A 358 -1.42 1.16 13.63
CA GLY A 358 -0.16 0.64 14.15
C GLY A 358 -0.23 0.22 15.63
N THR A 359 -1.42 -0.07 16.17
CA THR A 359 -1.59 -0.67 17.50
C THR A 359 -1.14 -2.14 17.47
N ILE A 360 -1.47 -2.85 16.39
CA ILE A 360 -0.84 -4.12 16.01
C ILE A 360 0.53 -3.86 15.37
N LYS A 361 1.52 -4.72 15.68
CA LYS A 361 2.83 -4.73 15.02
C LYS A 361 2.91 -5.90 14.05
N THR A 362 3.30 -5.59 12.82
CA THR A 362 3.45 -6.52 11.69
C THR A 362 4.69 -7.42 11.78
N GLY A 363 5.63 -7.07 12.66
CA GLY A 363 6.94 -7.73 12.81
C GLY A 363 8.02 -7.20 11.86
N TRP A 364 7.68 -6.32 10.91
CA TRP A 364 8.68 -5.65 10.07
C TRP A 364 9.62 -4.76 10.90
N THR A 365 10.90 -4.74 10.50
CA THR A 365 11.95 -3.91 11.12
C THR A 365 12.86 -3.31 10.06
N GLN A 366 13.55 -4.16 9.28
CA GLN A 366 14.53 -3.78 8.28
C GLN A 366 14.65 -4.87 7.20
N PRO A 367 15.12 -4.54 5.97
CA PRO A 367 15.36 -5.51 4.92
C PRO A 367 16.47 -6.49 5.31
N THR A 368 16.38 -7.72 4.81
CA THR A 368 17.39 -8.77 4.98
C THR A 368 17.87 -9.35 3.66
N ALA A 369 17.20 -9.04 2.54
CA ALA A 369 17.35 -9.65 1.22
C ALA A 369 17.10 -11.18 1.16
N ASN A 370 16.45 -11.76 2.19
CA ASN A 370 16.09 -13.18 2.25
C ASN A 370 14.60 -13.40 2.03
N CYS A 371 14.22 -14.59 1.58
CA CYS A 371 12.81 -14.96 1.52
C CYS A 371 12.25 -15.13 2.95
N PRO A 372 11.14 -14.46 3.33
CA PRO A 372 10.47 -14.71 4.61
C PRO A 372 10.05 -16.18 4.76
N GLN A 373 10.08 -16.74 5.97
CA GLN A 373 9.76 -18.15 6.26
C GLN A 373 8.83 -18.27 7.50
N GLY A 374 7.84 -19.17 7.44
CA GLY A 374 6.74 -19.24 8.41
C GLY A 374 6.43 -20.60 9.01
#